data_AF-A0A951DJY1-F1
#
_entry.id   AF-A0A951DJY1-F1
#
_cell.length_a   1.000
_cell.length_b   1.000
_cell.length_c   1.000
_cell.angle_alpha   90.00
_cell.angle_beta   90.00
_cell.angle_gamma   90.00
#
_symmetry.space_group_name_H-M   'P 1'
#
loop_
_entity.id
_entity.type
_entity.pdbx_description
1 polymer ?
#
loop_
_entity_poly.entity_id
_entity_poly.type
_entity_poly.pdbx_seq_one_letter_code
_entity_poly.pdbx_strand_id
1 'polypeptide(L)'
;MGEVRLFQICYEGDLTVEVSHVMRRLGAEPNFDQSWQVFLPEGRHAAPLVRYLRANLGADAKLLVASAQFTNTRDFLLVRHSLTPGADYAELHDALARLGTVVDLPFESTFVIQSDDRTDVHTLGAALGELCPDESLMVTGISHDWAYCNSGVSRMFVADEADVAQFRTF
;
A
#
# COMPACT_ATOMS: atom_id res chain seq x y z
N MET A 1 11.66 -22.29 11.84
CA MET A 1 11.30 -20.91 12.23
C MET A 1 10.69 -20.30 10.98
N GLY A 2 9.39 -19.99 10.98
CA GLY A 2 8.72 -19.47 9.78
C GLY A 2 9.26 -18.10 9.41
N GLU A 3 9.26 -17.76 8.13
CA GLU A 3 9.68 -16.44 7.65
C GLU A 3 8.74 -15.36 8.21
N VAL A 4 9.23 -14.15 8.45
CA VAL A 4 8.41 -13.02 8.89
C VAL A 4 8.29 -12.06 7.73
N ARG A 5 7.06 -11.65 7.38
CA ARG A 5 6.79 -10.70 6.31
C ARG A 5 6.40 -9.35 6.89
N LEU A 6 6.87 -8.28 6.26
CA LEU A 6 6.43 -6.92 6.57
C LEU A 6 5.24 -6.56 5.68
N PHE A 7 4.18 -6.03 6.29
CA PHE A 7 3.05 -5.46 5.57
C PHE A 7 3.03 -3.94 5.76
N GLN A 8 2.90 -3.22 4.65
CA GLN A 8 2.59 -1.80 4.62
C GLN A 8 1.07 -1.62 4.63
N ILE A 9 0.58 -0.77 5.52
CA ILE A 9 -0.81 -0.36 5.63
C ILE A 9 -0.87 1.12 5.26
N CYS A 10 -1.74 1.47 4.30
CA CYS A 10 -2.03 2.85 3.90
C CYS A 10 -3.50 3.12 4.14
N TYR A 11 -3.81 4.21 4.85
CA TYR A 11 -5.18 4.62 5.17
C TYR A 11 -5.45 6.01 4.59
N GLU A 12 -6.64 6.17 4.02
CA GLU A 12 -7.16 7.47 3.58
C GLU A 12 -8.56 7.67 4.17
N GLY A 13 -8.69 8.69 5.01
CA GLY A 13 -9.92 9.04 5.70
C GLY A 13 -9.64 9.87 6.93
N ASP A 14 -10.65 10.03 7.79
CA ASP A 14 -10.48 10.75 9.04
C ASP A 14 -9.61 9.94 10.00
N LEU A 15 -8.50 10.53 10.45
CA LEU A 15 -7.63 9.92 11.45
C LEU A 15 -8.24 10.07 12.85
N THR A 16 -9.01 9.07 13.27
CA THR A 16 -9.63 9.06 14.60
C THR A 16 -8.78 8.32 15.64
N VAL A 17 -9.13 8.50 16.92
CA VAL A 17 -8.50 7.76 18.03
C VAL A 17 -8.76 6.25 17.88
N GLU A 18 -9.93 5.85 17.37
CA GLU A 18 -10.23 4.44 17.11
C GLU A 18 -9.27 3.83 16.08
N VAL A 19 -8.96 4.52 14.98
CA VAL A 19 -7.98 4.07 13.97
C VAL A 19 -6.65 3.78 14.65
N SER A 20 -6.16 4.73 15.45
CA SER A 20 -4.90 4.60 16.18
C SER A 20 -4.91 3.43 17.17
N HIS A 21 -6.02 3.21 17.87
CA HIS A 21 -6.17 2.07 18.79
C HIS A 21 -6.17 0.72 18.07
N VAL A 22 -6.82 0.62 16.91
CA VAL A 22 -6.84 -0.59 16.09
C VAL A 22 -5.44 -0.93 15.59
N MET A 23 -4.69 0.06 15.09
CA MET A 23 -3.32 -0.14 14.63
C MET A 23 -2.38 -0.57 15.77
N ARG A 24 -2.49 0.05 16.95
CA ARG A 24 -1.71 -0.37 18.13
C ARG A 24 -2.04 -1.79 18.57
N ARG A 25 -3.31 -2.21 18.53
CA ARG A 25 -3.71 -3.58 18.88
C ARG A 25 -3.14 -4.61 17.91
N LEU A 26 -3.00 -4.22 16.64
CA LEU A 26 -2.36 -5.03 15.61
C LEU A 26 -0.83 -5.11 15.80
N GLY A 27 -0.24 -4.27 16.65
CA GLY A 27 1.21 -4.12 16.77
C GLY A 27 1.81 -3.38 15.57
N ALA A 28 1.02 -2.57 14.87
CA ALA A 28 1.46 -1.81 13.72
C ALA A 28 2.12 -0.49 14.17
N GLU A 29 3.28 -0.19 13.60
CA GLU A 29 4.09 0.99 13.91
C GLU A 29 3.88 2.07 12.85
N PRO A 30 3.62 3.34 13.23
CA PRO A 30 3.44 4.42 12.26
C PRO A 30 4.77 4.69 11.53
N ASN A 31 4.71 4.87 10.21
CA ASN A 31 5.91 5.06 9.38
C ASN A 31 5.83 6.21 8.37
N PHE A 32 4.63 6.62 7.97
CA PHE A 32 4.40 7.74 7.05
C PHE A 32 2.96 8.26 7.23
N ASP A 33 2.61 9.42 6.68
CA ASP A 33 1.28 10.05 6.78
C ASP A 33 0.12 9.03 6.67
N GLN A 34 -0.60 8.82 7.78
CA GLN A 34 -1.66 7.83 7.94
C GLN A 34 -1.31 6.43 7.39
N SER A 35 -0.08 5.99 7.67
CA SER A 35 0.48 4.72 7.23
C SER A 35 1.20 4.02 8.37
N TRP A 36 1.13 2.69 8.37
CA TRP A 36 1.76 1.84 9.38
C TRP A 36 2.43 0.62 8.75
N GLN A 37 3.39 0.07 9.48
CA GLN A 37 4.05 -1.19 9.16
C GLN A 37 3.76 -2.23 10.23
N VAL A 38 3.51 -3.48 9.83
CA VAL A 38 3.34 -4.59 10.76
C VAL A 38 4.09 -5.83 10.27
N PHE A 39 4.84 -6.45 11.17
CA PHE A 39 5.49 -7.74 10.93
C PHE A 39 4.55 -8.88 11.31
N LEU A 40 4.27 -9.79 10.38
CA LEU A 40 3.41 -10.95 10.58
C LEU A 40 4.13 -12.24 10.18
N PRO A 41 3.84 -13.38 10.86
CA PRO A 41 4.38 -14.68 10.46
C PRO A 41 3.97 -15.07 9.03
N GLU A 42 4.80 -15.90 8.39
CA GLU A 42 4.55 -16.50 7.08
C GLU A 42 3.16 -17.15 6.97
N GLY A 43 2.52 -17.02 5.81
CA GLY A 43 1.16 -17.52 5.56
C GLY A 43 0.04 -16.55 5.95
N ARG A 44 0.37 -15.37 6.51
CA ARG A 44 -0.54 -14.23 6.53
C ARG A 44 -0.51 -13.51 5.20
N HIS A 45 -1.68 -13.03 4.79
CA HIS A 45 -1.89 -12.34 3.52
C HIS A 45 -2.55 -10.99 3.75
N ALA A 46 -2.47 -10.10 2.77
CA ALA A 46 -3.06 -8.77 2.84
C ALA A 46 -4.59 -8.83 2.99
N ALA A 47 -5.27 -9.75 2.28
CA ALA A 47 -6.73 -9.79 2.26
C ALA A 47 -7.37 -10.09 3.64
N PRO A 48 -6.90 -11.09 4.42
CA PRO A 48 -7.33 -11.26 5.81
C PRO A 48 -7.10 -10.03 6.69
N LEU A 49 -5.99 -9.31 6.49
CA LEU A 49 -5.69 -8.10 7.27
C LEU A 49 -6.66 -6.97 6.93
N VAL A 50 -6.95 -6.77 5.64
CA VAL A 50 -7.99 -5.84 5.17
C VAL A 50 -9.35 -6.16 5.77
N ARG A 51 -9.74 -7.44 5.79
CA ARG A 51 -11.03 -7.88 6.40
C ARG A 51 -11.08 -7.57 7.89
N TYR A 52 -10.00 -7.85 8.63
CA TYR A 52 -9.90 -7.53 10.04
C TYR A 52 -9.99 -6.03 10.29
N LEU A 53 -9.19 -5.23 9.57
CA LEU A 53 -9.15 -3.78 9.74
C LEU A 53 -10.51 -3.17 9.41
N ARG A 54 -11.12 -3.54 8.28
CA ARG A 54 -12.47 -3.09 7.91
C ARG A 54 -13.51 -3.36 8.99
N ALA A 55 -13.46 -4.52 9.65
CA ALA A 55 -14.43 -4.84 10.71
C ALA A 55 -14.27 -3.96 11.96
N ASN A 56 -13.14 -3.27 12.11
CA ASN A 56 -12.82 -2.44 13.27
C ASN A 56 -12.69 -0.94 12.92
N LEU A 57 -12.72 -0.58 11.65
CA LEU A 57 -12.65 0.80 11.15
C LEU A 57 -14.02 1.27 10.65
N GLY A 58 -14.17 2.58 10.42
CA GLY A 58 -15.42 3.17 9.91
C GLY A 58 -15.84 2.63 8.54
N ALA A 59 -17.13 2.72 8.20
CA ALA A 59 -17.68 2.21 6.95
C ALA A 59 -17.06 2.83 5.69
N ASP A 60 -16.62 4.09 5.81
CA ASP A 60 -16.01 4.88 4.73
C ASP A 60 -14.48 4.75 4.68
N ALA A 61 -13.89 3.86 5.49
CA ALA A 61 -12.46 3.65 5.51
C ALA A 61 -11.95 3.15 4.15
N LYS A 62 -11.04 3.93 3.55
CA LYS A 62 -10.22 3.48 2.43
C LYS A 62 -8.91 2.97 3.00
N LEU A 63 -8.59 1.70 2.75
CA LEU A 63 -7.29 1.15 3.13
C LEU A 63 -6.69 0.29 2.04
N LEU A 64 -5.37 0.34 1.92
CA LEU A 64 -4.57 -0.61 1.17
C LEU A 64 -3.60 -1.30 2.12
N VAL A 65 -3.47 -2.62 1.97
CA VAL A 65 -2.47 -3.43 2.66
C VAL A 65 -1.65 -4.15 1.60
N ALA A 66 -0.33 -4.10 1.71
CA ALA A 66 0.58 -4.76 0.79
C ALA A 66 1.76 -5.40 1.51
N SER A 67 2.13 -6.61 1.11
CA SER A 67 3.36 -7.26 1.58
C SER A 67 4.57 -6.59 0.93
N ALA A 68 5.43 -5.98 1.75
CA ALA A 68 6.65 -5.33 1.31
C ALA A 68 7.66 -6.36 0.77
N GLN A 69 8.44 -5.94 -0.22
CA GLN A 69 9.52 -6.68 -0.85
C GLN A 69 10.80 -5.84 -0.79
N PHE A 70 11.80 -6.33 -0.05
CA PHE A 70 13.12 -5.71 0.08
C PHE A 70 14.06 -6.23 -1.01
N THR A 71 13.67 -6.09 -2.27
CA THR A 71 14.42 -6.61 -3.41
C THR A 71 14.38 -5.64 -4.58
N ASN A 72 15.40 -5.68 -5.44
CA ASN A 72 15.41 -4.92 -6.70
C ASN A 72 14.57 -5.60 -7.80
N THR A 73 14.06 -6.80 -7.55
CA THR A 73 13.14 -7.54 -8.41
C THR A 73 11.73 -7.54 -7.85
N ARG A 74 11.23 -6.35 -7.52
CA ARG A 74 9.87 -6.13 -7.01
C ARG A 74 8.81 -6.37 -8.09
N ASP A 75 7.64 -6.81 -7.68
CA ASP A 75 6.47 -6.98 -8.57
C ASP A 75 5.82 -5.61 -8.86
N PHE A 76 5.69 -4.77 -7.82
CA PHE A 76 5.09 -3.45 -7.91
C PHE A 76 5.84 -2.41 -7.05
N LEU A 77 5.60 -1.15 -7.37
CA LEU A 77 5.90 0.00 -6.53
C LEU A 77 4.63 0.46 -5.82
N LEU A 78 4.69 0.58 -4.51
CA LEU A 78 3.72 1.32 -3.71
C LEU A 78 4.28 2.72 -3.45
N VAL A 79 3.62 3.72 -4.00
CA VAL A 79 3.98 5.12 -3.82
C VAL A 79 2.88 5.82 -3.04
N ARG A 80 3.25 6.62 -2.05
CA ARG A 80 2.30 7.44 -1.31
C ARG A 80 2.88 8.82 -1.05
N HIS A 81 2.13 9.86 -1.39
CA HIS A 81 2.43 11.23 -0.94
C HIS A 81 1.52 11.63 0.22
N SER A 82 1.82 12.74 0.89
CA SER A 82 0.98 13.22 2.00
C SER A 82 -0.36 13.78 1.49
N LEU A 83 -1.30 14.02 2.40
CA LEU A 83 -2.55 14.76 2.14
C LEU A 83 -2.45 16.25 2.50
N THR A 84 -1.28 16.88 2.29
CA THR A 84 -1.09 18.31 2.58
C THR A 84 -2.11 19.18 1.84
N PRO A 85 -2.96 19.97 2.55
CA PRO A 85 -4.00 20.76 1.91
C PRO A 85 -3.43 21.80 0.94
N GLY A 86 -3.94 21.82 -0.29
CA GLY A 86 -3.54 22.78 -1.32
C GLY A 86 -2.19 22.50 -1.99
N ALA A 87 -1.53 21.38 -1.66
CA ALA A 87 -0.36 20.92 -2.38
C ALA A 87 -0.72 20.43 -3.79
N ASP A 88 0.10 20.79 -4.78
CA ASP A 88 -0.05 20.36 -6.16
C ASP A 88 0.95 19.25 -6.48
N TYR A 89 0.44 18.03 -6.68
CA TYR A 89 1.23 16.85 -7.01
C TYR A 89 1.18 16.49 -8.50
N ALA A 90 0.75 17.40 -9.38
CA ALA A 90 0.60 17.12 -10.81
C ALA A 90 1.91 16.63 -11.46
N GLU A 91 3.04 17.25 -11.15
CA GLU A 91 4.35 16.84 -11.69
C GLU A 91 4.76 15.45 -11.20
N LEU A 92 4.49 15.14 -9.92
CA LEU A 92 4.69 13.80 -9.38
C LEU A 92 3.81 12.79 -10.14
N HIS A 93 2.51 13.06 -10.30
CA HIS A 93 1.59 12.15 -10.99
C HIS A 93 2.00 11.88 -12.44
N ASP A 94 2.46 12.91 -13.15
CA ASP A 94 3.03 12.79 -14.49
C ASP A 94 4.29 11.91 -14.51
N ALA A 95 5.16 12.02 -13.49
CA ALA A 95 6.34 11.18 -13.36
C ALA A 95 5.96 9.72 -13.05
N LEU A 96 5.00 9.48 -12.15
CA LEU A 96 4.50 8.15 -11.82
C LEU A 96 3.92 7.43 -13.05
N ALA A 97 3.19 8.16 -13.90
CA ALA A 97 2.66 7.62 -15.16
C ALA A 97 3.74 7.22 -16.17
N ARG A 98 4.97 7.75 -16.05
CA ARG A 98 6.12 7.38 -16.89
C ARG A 98 6.89 6.19 -16.36
N LEU A 99 6.79 5.88 -15.06
CA LEU A 99 7.48 4.75 -14.44
C LEU A 99 6.91 3.39 -14.86
N GLY A 100 5.64 3.33 -15.25
CA GLY A 100 4.99 2.09 -15.63
C GLY A 100 3.47 2.22 -15.70
N THR A 101 2.80 1.07 -15.56
CA THR A 101 1.34 1.02 -15.57
C THR A 101 0.81 1.28 -14.17
N VAL A 102 0.13 2.41 -13.97
CA VAL A 102 -0.56 2.73 -12.72
C VAL A 102 -1.82 1.87 -12.63
N VAL A 103 -1.98 1.15 -11.52
CA VAL A 103 -3.17 0.35 -11.23
C VAL A 103 -4.29 1.30 -10.79
N ASP A 104 -5.44 1.22 -11.45
CA ASP A 104 -6.61 2.04 -11.12
C ASP A 104 -7.20 1.63 -9.76
N LEU A 105 -6.96 2.47 -8.75
CA LEU A 105 -7.38 2.26 -7.37
C LEU A 105 -8.11 3.52 -6.84
N PRO A 106 -9.06 3.35 -5.91
CA PRO A 106 -9.92 4.45 -5.44
C PRO A 106 -9.26 5.35 -4.37
N PHE A 107 -7.96 5.57 -4.49
CA PHE A 107 -7.13 6.32 -3.55
C PHE A 107 -6.69 7.64 -4.18
N GLU A 108 -6.57 8.67 -3.36
CA GLU A 108 -6.15 10.01 -3.78
C GLU A 108 -4.65 10.22 -3.64
N SER A 109 -4.02 9.58 -2.64
CA SER A 109 -2.60 9.76 -2.35
C SER A 109 -1.80 8.47 -2.34
N THR A 110 -2.43 7.32 -2.62
CA THR A 110 -1.80 6.00 -2.63
C THR A 110 -1.88 5.36 -4.02
N PHE A 111 -0.72 5.04 -4.58
CA PHE A 111 -0.59 4.51 -5.94
C PHE A 111 0.14 3.17 -5.93
N VAL A 112 -0.38 2.23 -6.71
CA VAL A 112 0.33 0.98 -7.02
C VAL A 112 0.70 1.02 -8.49
N ILE A 113 1.99 0.83 -8.78
CA ILE A 113 2.55 0.96 -10.12
C ILE A 113 3.25 -0.34 -10.47
N GLN A 114 2.80 -0.98 -11.55
CA GLN A 114 3.54 -2.07 -12.18
C GLN A 114 4.65 -1.45 -13.03
N SER A 115 5.89 -1.61 -12.59
CA SER A 115 7.06 -1.00 -13.22
C SER A 115 8.17 -2.02 -13.40
N ASP A 116 8.75 -2.05 -14.59
CA ASP A 116 9.95 -2.83 -14.88
C ASP A 116 11.24 -2.18 -14.37
N ASP A 117 11.15 -0.97 -13.82
CA ASP A 117 12.27 -0.23 -13.25
C ASP A 117 12.89 -1.00 -12.07
N ARG A 118 14.20 -1.27 -12.18
CA ARG A 118 15.00 -2.00 -11.19
C ARG A 118 15.84 -1.07 -10.32
N THR A 119 15.69 0.24 -10.47
CA THR A 119 16.30 1.25 -9.60
C THR A 119 15.91 0.95 -8.16
N ASP A 120 16.89 0.98 -7.27
CA ASP A 120 16.67 0.82 -5.83
C ASP A 120 15.60 1.81 -5.32
N VAL A 121 14.75 1.37 -4.39
CA VAL A 121 13.59 2.14 -3.92
C VAL A 121 13.98 3.42 -3.18
N HIS A 122 15.15 3.47 -2.53
CA HIS A 122 15.64 4.69 -1.89
C HIS A 122 16.10 5.71 -2.93
N THR A 123 16.80 5.25 -3.96
CA THR A 123 17.26 6.10 -5.06
C THR A 123 16.07 6.67 -5.85
N LEU A 124 15.08 5.83 -6.15
CA LEU A 124 13.85 6.25 -6.81
C LEU A 124 13.03 7.19 -5.93
N GLY A 125 12.92 6.87 -4.63
CA GLY A 125 12.23 7.71 -3.65
C GLY A 125 12.84 9.10 -3.52
N ALA A 126 14.18 9.21 -3.53
CA ALA A 126 14.86 10.51 -3.54
C ALA A 126 14.54 11.30 -4.82
N ALA A 127 14.62 10.67 -5.99
CA ALA A 127 14.35 11.34 -7.27
C ALA A 127 12.90 11.81 -7.42
N LEU A 128 11.93 10.99 -6.99
CA LEU A 128 10.51 11.37 -7.00
C LEU A 128 10.18 12.39 -5.90
N GLY A 129 10.89 12.33 -4.78
CA GLY A 129 10.71 13.26 -3.66
C GLY A 129 10.99 14.73 -4.04
N GLU A 130 11.92 14.97 -4.96
CA GLU A 130 12.19 16.31 -5.52
C GLU A 130 10.98 16.90 -6.26
N LEU A 131 10.03 16.07 -6.68
CA LEU A 131 8.79 16.48 -7.34
C LEU A 131 7.64 16.70 -6.35
N CYS A 132 7.83 16.38 -5.07
CA CYS A 132 6.84 16.60 -4.04
C CYS A 132 6.94 18.03 -3.49
N PRO A 133 5.86 18.83 -3.54
CA PRO A 133 5.86 20.21 -3.01
C PRO A 133 6.17 20.31 -1.51
N ASP A 134 6.02 19.22 -0.76
CA ASP A 134 6.24 19.13 0.68
C ASP A 134 7.28 18.06 1.07
N GLU A 135 8.08 17.60 0.09
CA GLU A 135 9.12 16.56 0.26
C GLU A 135 8.63 15.26 0.94
N SER A 136 7.30 15.06 0.99
CA SER A 136 6.68 13.98 1.74
C SER A 136 6.26 12.87 0.79
N LEU A 137 7.16 11.91 0.61
CA LEU A 137 6.94 10.73 -0.24
C LEU A 137 7.40 9.45 0.44
N MET A 138 6.57 8.43 0.38
CA MET A 138 6.92 7.05 0.70
C MET A 138 6.94 6.23 -0.58
N VAL A 139 8.04 5.51 -0.80
CA VAL A 139 8.18 4.55 -1.90
C VAL A 139 8.61 3.20 -1.33
N THR A 140 7.82 2.17 -1.59
CA THR A 140 8.04 0.82 -1.07
C THR A 140 7.85 -0.19 -2.20
N GLY A 141 8.78 -1.14 -2.36
CA GLY A 141 8.56 -2.29 -3.23
C GLY A 141 7.55 -3.23 -2.58
N ILE A 142 6.56 -3.72 -3.32
CA ILE A 142 5.56 -4.68 -2.83
C ILE A 142 5.42 -5.88 -3.76
N SER A 143 5.09 -7.03 -3.18
CA SER A 143 4.74 -8.25 -3.95
C SER A 143 3.33 -8.18 -4.52
N HIS A 144 2.92 -9.17 -5.31
CA HIS A 144 1.52 -9.41 -5.69
C HIS A 144 0.53 -9.62 -4.51
N ASP A 145 1.01 -9.86 -3.29
CA ASP A 145 0.14 -9.97 -2.10
C ASP A 145 -0.24 -8.58 -1.58
N TRP A 146 -1.24 -7.98 -2.20
CA TRP A 146 -1.89 -6.77 -1.75
C TRP A 146 -3.41 -6.81 -1.91
N ALA A 147 -4.09 -6.10 -1.02
CA ALA A 147 -5.54 -6.01 -0.98
C ALA A 147 -5.97 -4.62 -0.50
N TYR A 148 -7.18 -4.22 -0.86
CA TYR A 148 -7.71 -2.92 -0.47
C TYR A 148 -9.20 -2.95 -0.12
N CYS A 149 -9.63 -1.93 0.61
CA CYS A 149 -11.02 -1.63 0.93
C CYS A 149 -11.35 -0.23 0.44
N ASN A 150 -12.54 -0.06 -0.13
CA ASN A 150 -13.16 1.24 -0.39
C ASN A 150 -14.65 1.16 -0.06
N SER A 151 -15.12 2.00 0.87
CA SER A 151 -16.55 2.13 1.23
C SER A 151 -17.28 0.79 1.43
N GLY A 152 -16.68 -0.13 2.19
CA GLY A 152 -17.27 -1.45 2.45
C GLY A 152 -17.16 -2.48 1.32
N VAL A 153 -16.41 -2.21 0.25
CA VAL A 153 -16.01 -3.22 -0.74
C VAL A 153 -14.55 -3.58 -0.52
N SER A 154 -14.26 -4.86 -0.32
CA SER A 154 -12.89 -5.36 -0.21
C SER A 154 -12.52 -6.11 -1.48
N ARG A 155 -11.37 -5.75 -2.07
CA ARG A 155 -10.82 -6.36 -3.29
C ARG A 155 -9.39 -6.78 -3.02
N MET A 156 -8.93 -7.81 -3.72
CA MET A 156 -7.55 -8.29 -3.66
C MET A 156 -6.99 -8.35 -5.06
N PHE A 157 -5.68 -8.15 -5.18
CA PHE A 157 -4.99 -8.45 -6.41
C PHE A 157 -4.82 -9.95 -6.56
N VAL A 158 -5.19 -10.44 -7.74
CA VAL A 158 -4.96 -11.81 -8.16
C VAL A 158 -4.14 -11.65 -9.43
N ALA A 159 -2.85 -12.02 -9.39
CA ALA A 159 -2.06 -12.09 -10.61
C ALA A 159 -2.76 -13.05 -11.59
N ASP A 160 -2.74 -12.78 -12.90
CA ASP A 160 -3.47 -13.57 -13.91
C ASP A 160 -3.18 -15.10 -13.85
N GLU A 161 -2.06 -15.53 -13.28
CA GLU A 161 -1.75 -16.95 -13.03
C GLU A 161 -2.45 -17.55 -11.79
N ALA A 162 -2.87 -16.73 -10.81
CA ALA A 162 -3.55 -17.15 -9.60
C ALA A 162 -5.06 -17.37 -9.78
N ASP A 163 -5.66 -16.81 -10.85
CA ASP A 163 -7.06 -17.08 -11.24
C ASP A 163 -7.30 -18.57 -11.57
N VAL A 164 -6.25 -19.31 -11.95
CA VAL A 164 -6.33 -20.75 -12.23
C VAL A 164 -6.29 -21.59 -10.94
N ALA A 165 -5.77 -21.05 -9.84
CA ALA A 165 -5.48 -21.82 -8.62
C ALA A 165 -6.45 -21.58 -7.45
N GLN A 166 -7.11 -20.42 -7.36
CA GLN A 166 -7.90 -20.07 -6.16
C GLN A 166 -9.36 -20.53 -6.17
N PHE A 167 -9.90 -20.97 -7.32
CA PHE A 167 -11.29 -21.44 -7.43
C PHE A 167 -11.44 -22.95 -7.67
N ARG A 168 -10.38 -23.75 -7.55
CA ARG A 168 -10.54 -25.21 -7.42
C ARG A 168 -11.00 -25.56 -6.00
N THR A 169 -12.29 -25.29 -5.77
CA THR A 169 -13.26 -26.08 -5.01
C THR A 169 -12.72 -27.06 -3.98
N PHE A 170 -13.07 -26.80 -2.72
CA PHE A 170 -13.64 -27.80 -1.82
C PHE A 170 -14.93 -27.25 -1.21
#